data_AF-A0A7W4NN92-F1
#
_entry.id   AF-A0A7W4NN92-F1
#
_cell.length_a   1.000
_cell.length_b   1.000
_cell.length_c   1.000
_cell.angle_alpha   90.00
_cell.angle_beta   90.00
_cell.angle_gamma   90.00
#
_symmetry.space_group_name_H-M   'P 1'
#
loop_
_entity.id
_entity.type
_entity.pdbx_description
1 polymer ?
#
loop_
_entity_poly.entity_id
_entity_poly.type
_entity_poly.pdbx_seq_one_letter_code
_entity_poly.pdbx_strand_id
1 'polypeptide(L)'
;MFDFAWSEMALIGVVALLLIGPKDMPVAIRTITGLIKKARKMASEFQSHVDEMVREADLTEARDALGGLRRLNVRNQIMRAIDDDGTLQRTFGESPLDASTPATASPPGFDPDGAHRYGYIPPAPARDDGAFPPLAPAGPAPALLPPSVARRLTAEWARLRPPAFLPPARVMHGARRVPVDAPARDHT
;
A
#
# COMPACT_ATOMS: atom_id res chain seq x y z
N MET A 1 25.27 3.31 23.43
CA MET A 1 24.62 2.15 22.76
C MET A 1 23.11 2.34 22.51
N PHE A 2 22.58 3.58 22.55
CA PHE A 2 21.18 3.89 22.24
C PHE A 2 21.00 5.02 21.21
N ASP A 3 22.09 5.69 20.80
CA ASP A 3 22.07 6.73 19.76
C ASP A 3 21.66 6.19 18.38
N PHE A 4 22.08 4.96 18.11
CA PHE A 4 21.70 4.21 16.93
C PHE A 4 20.17 4.02 16.84
N ALA A 5 19.52 3.53 17.91
CA ALA A 5 18.09 3.19 17.86
C ALA A 5 17.18 4.35 17.44
N TRP A 6 17.44 5.57 17.91
CA TRP A 6 16.63 6.73 17.53
C TRP A 6 16.90 7.21 16.10
N SER A 7 18.17 7.24 15.70
CA SER A 7 18.56 7.65 14.34
C SER A 7 18.14 6.62 13.29
N GLU A 8 18.13 5.33 13.61
CA GLU A 8 17.66 4.25 12.75
C GLU A 8 16.14 4.26 12.60
N MET A 9 15.40 4.51 13.68
CA MET A 9 13.95 4.70 13.59
C MET A 9 13.62 5.91 12.70
N ALA A 10 14.41 6.99 12.78
CA ALA A 10 14.25 8.13 11.88
C ALA A 10 14.56 7.77 10.42
N LEU A 11 15.64 7.02 10.16
CA LEU A 11 16.00 6.55 8.81
C LEU A 11 14.92 5.65 8.20
N ILE A 12 14.44 4.66 8.97
CA ILE A 12 13.34 3.78 8.55
C ILE A 12 12.07 4.61 8.31
N GLY A 13 11.81 5.62 9.13
CA GLY A 13 10.72 6.57 8.92
C GLY A 13 10.82 7.29 7.58
N VAL A 14 11.99 7.82 7.22
CA VAL A 14 12.23 8.48 5.92
C VAL A 14 12.05 7.51 4.77
N VAL A 15 12.62 6.31 4.84
CA VAL A 15 12.47 5.27 3.80
C VAL A 15 11.01 4.86 3.65
N ALA A 16 10.29 4.64 4.75
CA ALA A 16 8.88 4.31 4.72
C ALA A 16 8.03 5.44 4.12
N LEU A 17 8.34 6.71 4.41
CA LEU A 17 7.68 7.85 3.78
C LEU A 17 7.90 7.91 2.26
N LEU A 18 9.05 7.47 1.76
CA LEU A 18 9.32 7.40 0.32
C LEU A 18 8.60 6.23 -0.37
N LEU A 19 8.58 5.05 0.25
CA LEU A 19 7.97 3.84 -0.34
C LEU A 19 6.44 3.85 -0.25
N ILE A 20 5.91 4.16 0.93
CA ILE A 20 4.46 4.14 1.22
C ILE A 20 3.84 5.50 0.90
N GLY A 21 4.60 6.58 1.00
CA GLY A 21 4.10 7.94 0.84
C GLY A 21 3.68 8.58 2.17
N PRO A 22 3.85 9.91 2.33
CA PRO A 22 3.57 10.62 3.58
C PRO A 22 2.09 10.62 4.00
N LYS A 23 1.18 10.38 3.04
CA LYS A 23 -0.27 10.36 3.29
C LYS A 23 -0.77 9.00 3.78
N ASP A 24 -0.12 7.92 3.36
CA ASP A 24 -0.56 6.55 3.66
C ASP A 24 0.12 5.99 4.92
N MET A 25 1.31 6.49 5.26
CA MET A 25 2.04 6.15 6.49
C MET A 25 1.23 6.34 7.79
N PRO A 26 0.54 7.48 8.01
CA PRO A 26 -0.29 7.68 9.20
C PRO A 26 -1.44 6.68 9.31
N VAL A 27 -2.00 6.27 8.17
CA VAL A 27 -3.06 5.26 8.12
C VAL A 27 -2.48 3.88 8.44
N ALA A 28 -1.32 3.53 7.87
CA ALA A 28 -0.64 2.26 8.13
C ALA A 28 -0.27 2.09 9.61
N ILE A 29 0.31 3.12 10.25
CA ILE A 29 0.62 3.09 11.69
C ILE A 29 -0.64 2.83 12.50
N ARG A 30 -1.75 3.52 12.21
CA ARG A 30 -3.02 3.35 12.95
C ARG A 30 -3.57 1.93 12.82
N THR A 31 -3.47 1.33 11.64
CA THR A 31 -3.88 -0.05 11.41
C THR A 31 -3.04 -1.03 12.22
N ILE A 32 -1.71 -0.91 12.15
CA ILE A 32 -0.78 -1.79 12.87
C ILE A 32 -0.96 -1.63 14.39
N THR A 33 -1.02 -0.39 14.89
CA THR A 33 -1.26 -0.15 16.32
C THR A 33 -2.63 -0.62 16.77
N GLY A 34 -3.67 -0.50 15.94
CA GLY A 34 -4.97 -1.09 16.19
C GLY A 34 -4.91 -2.62 16.34
N LEU A 35 -4.20 -3.30 15.43
CA LEU A 35 -3.97 -4.74 15.50
C LEU A 35 -3.22 -5.14 16.77
N ILE A 36 -2.12 -4.46 17.10
CA ILE A 36 -1.34 -4.70 18.32
C ILE A 36 -2.21 -4.48 19.56
N LYS A 37 -3.02 -3.41 19.60
CA LYS A 37 -3.92 -3.11 20.71
C LYS A 37 -4.96 -4.21 20.91
N LYS A 38 -5.54 -4.72 19.82
CA LYS A 38 -6.49 -5.83 19.86
C LYS A 38 -5.83 -7.12 20.34
N ALA A 39 -4.63 -7.43 19.84
CA ALA A 39 -3.83 -8.57 20.29
C ALA A 39 -3.50 -8.46 21.79
N ARG A 40 -3.08 -7.27 22.26
CA ARG A 40 -2.82 -7.02 23.69
C ARG A 40 -4.07 -7.20 24.54
N LYS A 41 -5.23 -6.72 24.08
CA LYS A 41 -6.50 -6.88 24.80
C LYS A 41 -6.86 -8.36 24.93
N MET A 42 -6.81 -9.11 23.83
CA MET A 42 -7.06 -10.56 23.84
C MET A 42 -6.07 -11.26 24.77
N ALA A 43 -4.77 -10.95 24.69
CA ALA A 43 -3.76 -11.52 25.59
C ALA A 43 -4.03 -11.21 27.06
N SER A 44 -4.55 -10.02 27.39
CA SER A 44 -4.95 -9.67 28.75
C SER A 44 -6.12 -10.54 29.24
N GLU A 45 -7.09 -10.83 28.38
CA GLU A 45 -8.23 -11.70 28.69
C GLU A 45 -7.79 -13.17 28.85
N PHE A 46 -6.90 -13.64 27.99
CA PHE A 46 -6.27 -14.96 28.14
C PHE A 46 -5.45 -15.05 29.43
N GLN A 47 -4.67 -14.03 29.76
CA GLN A 47 -3.91 -14.02 31.01
C GLN A 47 -4.84 -14.14 32.22
N SER A 48 -5.95 -13.39 32.25
CA SER A 48 -6.92 -13.52 33.35
C SER A 48 -7.55 -14.91 33.43
N HIS A 49 -7.90 -15.52 32.30
CA HIS A 49 -8.49 -16.86 32.28
C HIS A 49 -7.47 -17.96 32.63
N VAL A 50 -6.24 -17.84 32.14
CA VAL A 50 -5.14 -18.76 32.47
C VAL A 50 -4.78 -18.65 33.94
N ASP A 51 -4.76 -17.44 34.51
CA ASP A 51 -4.47 -17.26 35.93
C ASP A 51 -5.50 -17.92 36.84
N GLU A 52 -6.79 -17.88 36.45
CA GLU A 52 -7.87 -18.59 37.16
C GLU A 52 -7.72 -20.11 37.00
N MET A 53 -7.49 -20.60 35.77
CA MET A 53 -7.27 -22.02 35.51
C MET A 53 -6.02 -22.57 36.20
N VAL A 54 -4.93 -21.80 36.28
CA VAL A 54 -3.68 -22.20 36.96
C VAL A 54 -3.84 -22.16 38.47
N ARG A 55 -4.77 -21.35 38.98
CA ARG A 55 -5.09 -21.32 40.41
C ARG A 55 -5.97 -22.50 40.82
N GLU A 56 -6.79 -23.02 39.91
CA GLU A 56 -7.69 -24.15 40.16
C GLU A 56 -7.10 -25.52 39.75
N ALA A 57 -6.36 -25.57 38.65
CA ALA A 57 -5.48 -26.67 38.29
C ALA A 57 -4.05 -26.23 38.62
N ASP A 58 -3.37 -26.92 39.53
CA ASP A 58 -2.03 -26.64 40.11
C ASP A 58 -0.87 -26.61 39.06
N LEU A 59 -1.03 -25.89 37.94
CA LEU A 59 -0.18 -25.83 36.76
C LEU A 59 1.02 -24.87 36.95
N THR A 60 1.49 -24.75 38.19
CA THR A 60 2.64 -23.92 38.57
C THR A 60 3.91 -24.35 37.81
N GLU A 61 4.05 -25.66 37.57
CA GLU A 61 5.21 -26.26 36.92
C GLU A 61 5.31 -25.91 35.42
N ALA A 62 4.17 -25.78 34.72
CA ALA A 62 4.14 -25.33 33.33
C ALA A 62 4.53 -23.85 33.18
N ARG A 63 4.13 -23.02 34.14
CA ARG A 63 4.54 -21.60 34.22
C ARG A 63 6.04 -21.47 34.44
N ASP A 64 6.63 -22.29 35.30
CA ASP A 64 8.07 -22.26 35.57
C ASP A 64 8.90 -22.76 34.39
N ALA A 65 8.44 -23.80 33.69
CA ALA A 65 9.05 -24.26 32.44
C ALA A 65 9.05 -23.14 31.39
N LEU A 66 7.90 -22.51 31.14
CA LEU A 66 7.77 -21.38 30.20
C LEU A 66 8.62 -20.17 30.63
N GLY A 67 8.69 -19.88 31.93
CA GLY A 67 9.56 -18.85 32.48
C GLY A 67 11.04 -19.16 32.27
N GLY A 68 11.45 -20.42 32.42
CA GLY A 68 12.79 -20.93 32.11
C GLY A 68 13.18 -20.73 30.64
N LEU A 69 12.29 -21.11 29.73
CA LEU A 69 12.45 -20.91 28.28
C LEU A 69 12.55 -19.41 27.91
N ARG A 70 11.77 -18.55 28.56
CA ARG A 70 11.81 -17.10 28.29
C ARG A 70 13.08 -16.45 28.82
N ARG A 71 13.64 -16.96 29.92
CA ARG A 71 14.97 -16.59 30.45
C ARG A 71 16.10 -17.09 29.55
N LEU A 72 15.91 -18.20 28.86
CA LEU A 72 16.81 -18.72 27.80
C LEU A 72 16.61 -17.95 26.49
N ASN A 73 16.88 -16.64 26.56
CA ASN A 73 17.18 -15.71 25.49
C ASN A 73 16.78 -16.11 24.05
N VAL A 74 15.47 -16.22 23.80
CA VAL A 74 14.87 -16.46 22.48
C VAL A 74 15.40 -15.47 21.45
N ARG A 75 15.67 -14.22 21.88
CA ARG A 75 16.32 -13.19 21.07
C ARG A 75 17.67 -13.65 20.50
N ASN A 76 18.50 -14.33 21.28
CA ASN A 76 19.80 -14.81 20.81
C ASN A 76 19.67 -15.98 19.83
N GLN A 77 18.67 -16.86 20.00
CA GLN A 77 18.43 -17.93 19.04
C GLN A 77 17.88 -17.38 17.72
N ILE A 78 16.95 -16.43 17.78
CA ILE A 78 16.41 -15.76 16.59
C ILE A 78 17.53 -14.97 15.89
N MET A 79 18.36 -14.25 16.64
CA MET A 79 19.48 -13.51 16.04
C MET A 79 20.49 -14.45 15.36
N ARG A 80 20.80 -15.60 15.96
CA ARG A 80 21.65 -16.63 15.32
C ARG A 80 21.00 -17.27 14.10
N ALA A 81 19.69 -17.50 14.14
CA ALA A 81 18.97 -18.08 13.00
C ALA A 81 18.83 -17.10 11.83
N ILE A 82 18.78 -15.80 12.10
CA ILE A 82 18.66 -14.74 11.09
C ILE A 82 20.04 -14.28 10.59
N ASP A 83 21.07 -14.32 11.43
CA ASP A 83 22.43 -13.86 11.12
C ASP A 83 23.49 -14.90 11.51
N ASP A 84 23.41 -16.10 10.91
CA ASP A 84 24.37 -17.18 11.18
C ASP A 84 25.79 -16.81 10.68
N ASP A 85 25.86 -16.10 9.55
CA ASP A 85 27.11 -15.71 8.88
C ASP A 85 27.71 -14.37 9.38
N GLY A 86 27.03 -13.69 10.31
CA GLY A 86 27.40 -12.37 10.84
C GLY A 86 27.43 -11.25 9.80
N THR A 87 26.75 -11.45 8.67
CA THR A 87 26.73 -10.52 7.52
C THR A 87 25.90 -9.28 7.84
N LEU A 88 24.81 -9.44 8.60
CA LEU A 88 24.00 -8.30 9.03
C LEU A 88 24.81 -7.45 10.00
N GLN A 89 25.46 -8.06 11.00
CA GLN A 89 26.27 -7.32 11.96
C GLN A 89 27.46 -6.57 11.32
N ARG A 90 28.08 -7.10 10.26
CA ARG A 90 29.10 -6.38 9.48
C ARG A 90 28.52 -5.19 8.71
N THR A 91 27.38 -5.38 8.05
CA THR A 91 26.72 -4.32 7.26
C THR A 91 26.23 -3.17 8.15
N PHE A 92 25.83 -3.45 9.40
CA PHE A 92 25.49 -2.42 10.38
C PHE A 92 26.71 -1.70 10.98
N GLY A 93 27.87 -2.36 11.01
CA GLY A 93 29.13 -1.76 11.48
C GLY A 93 29.81 -0.87 10.43
N GLU A 94 29.53 -1.10 9.15
CA GLU A 94 30.04 -0.29 8.05
C GLU A 94 29.09 0.88 7.79
N SER A 95 29.46 2.06 8.30
CA SER A 95 28.70 3.29 8.09
C SER A 95 28.69 3.61 6.58
N PRO A 96 27.54 3.60 5.87
CA PRO A 96 27.50 3.86 4.42
C PRO A 96 27.92 5.29 4.04
N LEU A 97 28.22 6.13 5.03
CA LEU A 97 28.75 7.48 4.89
C LEU A 97 30.29 7.50 4.71
N ASP A 98 31.00 6.43 5.11
CA ASP A 98 32.46 6.31 4.96
C ASP A 98 32.87 5.61 3.66
N ALA A 99 31.92 5.03 2.92
CA ALA A 99 32.11 4.53 1.56
C ALA A 99 32.23 5.68 0.55
N SER A 100 33.18 6.59 0.78
CA SER A 100 33.68 7.52 -0.23
C SER A 100 34.57 6.76 -1.21
N THR A 101 33.96 5.96 -2.07
CA THR A 101 34.59 5.58 -3.33
C THR A 101 34.45 6.78 -4.27
N PRO A 102 35.54 7.35 -4.82
CA PRO A 102 35.42 8.43 -5.77
C PRO A 102 34.71 7.90 -7.02
N ALA A 103 33.51 8.38 -7.26
CA ALA A 103 32.82 8.23 -8.53
C ALA A 103 33.66 8.92 -9.62
N THR A 104 34.51 8.17 -10.32
CA THR A 104 34.84 8.52 -11.70
C THR A 104 33.73 7.98 -12.58
N ALA A 105 32.62 8.70 -12.59
CA ALA A 105 31.69 8.71 -13.69
C ALA A 105 31.40 10.19 -13.94
N SER A 106 32.25 10.80 -14.77
CA SER A 106 32.01 12.14 -15.28
C SER A 106 30.60 12.21 -15.88
N PRO A 107 29.77 13.19 -15.52
CA PRO A 107 28.57 13.47 -16.30
C PRO A 107 29.01 13.80 -17.73
N PRO A 108 28.27 13.36 -18.78
CA PRO A 108 28.55 13.83 -20.12
C PRO A 108 28.46 15.36 -20.11
N GLY A 109 29.50 16.00 -20.65
CA GLY A 109 29.64 17.44 -20.67
C GLY A 109 28.41 18.12 -21.25
N PHE A 110 28.02 19.21 -20.62
CA PHE A 110 27.06 20.15 -21.19
C PHE A 110 27.74 20.85 -22.38
N ASP A 111 27.40 20.44 -23.59
CA ASP A 111 27.76 21.14 -24.84
C ASP A 111 26.78 22.32 -25.03
N PRO A 112 27.23 23.59 -24.93
CA PRO A 112 26.35 24.75 -25.08
C PRO A 112 25.88 25.00 -26.53
N ASP A 113 26.44 24.27 -27.52
CA ASP A 113 26.01 24.31 -28.94
C ASP A 113 25.24 23.05 -29.39
N GLY A 114 24.97 22.13 -28.46
CA GLY A 114 24.16 20.94 -28.71
C GLY A 114 22.68 21.26 -28.58
N ALA A 115 22.06 21.76 -29.66
CA ALA A 115 20.63 21.96 -29.75
C ALA A 115 19.87 20.75 -29.15
N HIS A 116 19.14 20.99 -28.06
CA HIS A 116 18.32 20.01 -27.38
C HIS A 116 17.40 19.31 -28.38
N ARG A 117 17.80 18.14 -28.90
CA ARG A 117 16.84 17.14 -29.35
C ARG A 117 16.20 16.56 -28.08
N TYR A 118 15.28 17.32 -27.50
CA TYR A 118 14.06 16.70 -27.02
C TYR A 118 13.64 15.76 -28.13
N GLY A 119 13.61 14.45 -27.86
CA GLY A 119 13.15 13.47 -28.83
C GLY A 119 11.80 13.94 -29.33
N TYR A 120 11.77 14.48 -30.55
CA TYR A 120 10.54 14.78 -31.25
C TYR A 120 9.91 13.41 -31.47
N ILE A 121 8.93 13.06 -30.64
CA ILE A 121 7.96 12.04 -30.98
C ILE A 121 7.15 12.70 -32.09
N PRO A 122 7.28 12.29 -33.36
CA PRO A 122 6.42 12.81 -34.40
C PRO A 122 4.97 12.61 -33.96
N PRO A 123 4.08 13.60 -34.14
CA PRO A 123 2.66 13.36 -33.93
C PRO A 123 2.30 12.14 -34.77
N ALA A 124 1.72 11.13 -34.13
CA ALA A 124 1.17 10.00 -34.85
C ALA A 124 0.30 10.56 -35.98
N PRO A 125 0.46 10.08 -37.23
CA PRO A 125 -0.36 10.57 -38.33
C PRO A 125 -1.81 10.47 -37.90
N ALA A 126 -2.54 11.59 -38.02
CA ALA A 126 -3.97 11.61 -37.79
C ALA A 126 -4.56 10.48 -38.61
N ARG A 127 -5.02 9.42 -37.93
CA ARG A 127 -5.82 8.39 -38.59
C ARG A 127 -7.04 9.14 -39.10
N ASP A 128 -7.26 9.10 -40.41
CA ASP A 128 -8.51 9.57 -40.99
C ASP A 128 -9.67 9.00 -40.19
N ASP A 129 -10.46 9.90 -39.62
CA ASP A 129 -11.68 9.61 -38.88
C ASP A 129 -12.71 9.01 -39.84
N GLY A 130 -12.63 7.70 -40.08
CA GLY A 130 -13.51 7.05 -41.04
C GLY A 130 -13.77 5.57 -40.84
N ALA A 131 -13.01 4.86 -40.00
CA ALA A 131 -13.28 3.45 -39.75
C ALA A 131 -12.72 3.02 -38.39
N PHE A 132 -13.51 3.20 -37.34
CA PHE A 132 -13.47 2.19 -36.29
C PHE A 132 -13.82 0.87 -36.97
N PRO A 133 -13.01 -0.20 -36.84
CA PRO A 133 -13.44 -1.51 -37.30
C PRO A 133 -14.83 -1.75 -36.68
N PRO A 134 -15.83 -2.20 -37.47
CA PRO A 134 -17.16 -2.43 -36.95
C PRO A 134 -17.01 -3.29 -35.70
N LEU A 135 -17.53 -2.79 -34.57
CA LEU A 135 -17.58 -3.54 -33.33
C LEU A 135 -18.19 -4.89 -33.68
N ALA A 136 -17.35 -5.94 -33.66
CA ALA A 136 -17.84 -7.30 -33.82
C ALA A 136 -19.00 -7.45 -32.83
N PRO A 137 -20.14 -8.06 -33.23
CA PRO A 137 -21.29 -8.18 -32.35
C PRO A 137 -20.80 -8.76 -31.04
N ALA A 138 -20.85 -7.95 -29.98
CA ALA A 138 -20.38 -8.35 -28.68
C ALA A 138 -21.19 -9.59 -28.33
N GLY A 139 -20.52 -10.74 -28.24
CA GLY A 139 -21.12 -11.93 -27.63
C GLY A 139 -21.71 -11.55 -26.28
N PRO A 140 -22.68 -12.32 -25.75
CA PRO A 140 -23.29 -12.01 -24.46
C PRO A 140 -22.17 -11.72 -23.46
N ALA A 141 -22.13 -10.47 -22.97
CA ALA A 141 -21.07 -10.02 -22.09
C ALA A 141 -20.96 -11.05 -20.96
N PRO A 142 -19.75 -11.59 -20.67
CA PRO A 142 -19.62 -12.58 -19.62
C PRO A 142 -20.24 -11.99 -18.36
N ALA A 143 -21.11 -12.76 -17.71
CA ALA A 143 -21.76 -12.37 -16.47
C ALA A 143 -20.71 -12.34 -15.36
N LEU A 144 -19.85 -11.31 -15.41
CA LEU A 144 -18.79 -10.97 -14.47
C LEU A 144 -19.34 -10.70 -13.07
N LEU A 145 -20.66 -10.51 -12.97
CA LEU A 145 -21.38 -10.24 -11.73
C LEU A 145 -22.50 -11.28 -11.56
N PRO A 146 -22.59 -11.93 -10.38
CA PRO A 146 -23.72 -12.77 -10.04
C PRO A 146 -25.04 -12.00 -10.18
N PRO A 147 -26.15 -12.64 -10.58
CA PRO A 147 -27.43 -11.97 -10.84
C PRO A 147 -27.99 -11.25 -9.61
N SER A 148 -27.66 -11.73 -8.40
CA SER A 148 -28.00 -11.06 -7.14
C SER A 148 -27.25 -9.73 -6.96
N VAL A 149 -25.96 -9.70 -7.31
CA VAL A 149 -25.13 -8.49 -7.26
C VAL A 149 -25.58 -7.49 -8.32
N ALA A 150 -25.89 -7.96 -9.53
CA ALA A 150 -26.43 -7.10 -10.60
C ALA A 150 -27.76 -6.45 -10.19
N ARG A 151 -28.71 -7.21 -9.63
CA ARG A 151 -30.00 -6.66 -9.16
C ARG A 151 -29.86 -5.68 -8.01
N ARG A 152 -28.93 -5.96 -7.09
CA ARG A 152 -28.64 -5.05 -5.98
C ARG A 152 -28.03 -3.75 -6.52
N LEU A 153 -27.04 -3.85 -7.39
CA LEU A 153 -26.39 -2.69 -7.98
C LEU A 153 -27.37 -1.84 -8.78
N THR A 154 -28.30 -2.42 -9.55
CA THR A 154 -29.32 -1.65 -10.29
C THR A 154 -30.32 -0.96 -9.37
N ALA A 155 -30.75 -1.62 -8.28
CA ALA A 155 -31.61 -1.01 -7.27
C ALA A 155 -30.92 0.12 -6.49
N GLU A 156 -29.62 -0.03 -6.24
CA GLU A 156 -28.79 0.91 -5.49
C GLU A 156 -28.33 2.08 -6.39
N TRP A 157 -28.09 1.82 -7.69
CA TRP A 157 -27.74 2.83 -8.70
C TRP A 157 -28.77 3.94 -8.81
N ALA A 158 -30.06 3.61 -8.68
CA ALA A 158 -31.14 4.61 -8.70
C ALA A 158 -31.07 5.61 -7.54
N ARG A 159 -30.34 5.29 -6.46
CA ARG A 159 -30.18 6.12 -5.26
C ARG A 159 -28.83 6.85 -5.20
N LEU A 160 -27.86 6.45 -6.01
CA LEU A 160 -26.57 7.10 -6.09
C LEU A 160 -26.72 8.44 -6.83
N ARG A 161 -26.75 9.55 -6.08
CA ARG A 161 -26.54 10.87 -6.67
C ARG A 161 -25.05 11.03 -6.97
N PRO A 162 -24.67 11.46 -8.19
CA PRO A 162 -23.31 11.92 -8.40
C PRO A 162 -23.04 13.07 -7.41
N PRO A 163 -21.93 13.05 -6.67
CA PRO A 163 -21.59 14.13 -5.75
C PRO A 163 -21.54 15.45 -6.54
N ALA A 164 -22.07 16.53 -5.96
CA ALA A 164 -22.15 17.85 -6.59
C ALA A 164 -20.80 18.47 -6.99
N PHE A 165 -19.69 17.86 -6.56
CA PHE A 165 -18.32 18.17 -6.98
C PHE A 165 -18.01 17.72 -8.42
N LEU A 166 -18.71 16.72 -8.96
CA LEU A 166 -18.51 16.28 -10.33
C LEU A 166 -19.26 17.22 -11.29
N PRO A 167 -18.57 17.80 -12.29
CA PRO A 167 -19.24 18.59 -13.32
C PRO A 167 -20.26 17.71 -14.07
N PRO A 168 -21.42 18.27 -14.48
CA PRO A 168 -22.44 17.51 -15.20
C PRO A 168 -21.82 16.88 -16.44
N ALA A 169 -22.19 15.62 -16.72
CA ALA A 169 -21.72 14.91 -17.90
C ALA A 169 -22.12 15.70 -19.16
N ARG A 170 -21.13 16.09 -19.96
CA ARG A 170 -21.35 16.78 -21.24
C ARG A 170 -20.87 15.89 -22.36
N VAL A 171 -21.72 15.68 -23.36
CA VAL A 171 -21.38 14.95 -24.58
C VAL A 171 -21.26 15.93 -25.75
N MET A 172 -20.49 15.55 -26.76
CA MET A 172 -20.39 16.32 -28.00
C MET A 172 -21.49 15.86 -28.96
N HIS A 173 -22.37 16.78 -29.35
CA HIS A 173 -23.37 16.56 -30.39
C HIS A 173 -23.21 17.65 -31.45
N GLY A 174 -22.91 17.27 -32.69
CA GLY A 174 -22.71 18.22 -33.80
C GLY A 174 -21.67 19.31 -33.49
N ALA A 175 -20.50 18.91 -32.97
CA ALA A 175 -19.41 19.79 -32.54
C ALA A 175 -19.75 20.80 -31.40
N ARG A 176 -20.90 20.65 -30.73
CA ARG A 176 -21.27 21.44 -29.55
C ARG A 176 -21.32 20.58 -28.29
N ARG A 177 -20.89 21.13 -27.16
CA ARG A 177 -21.00 20.49 -25.83
C ARG A 177 -22.42 20.64 -25.32
N VAL A 178 -23.16 19.54 -25.24
CA VAL A 178 -24.53 19.52 -24.73
C VAL A 178 -24.53 18.79 -23.37
N PRO A 179 -25.17 19.34 -22.32
CA PRO A 179 -25.35 18.61 -21.07
C PRO A 179 -26.23 17.38 -21.31
N VAL A 180 -25.80 16.23 -20.78
CA VAL A 180 -26.65 15.04 -20.73
C VAL A 180 -27.55 15.21 -19.52
N ASP A 181 -28.79 15.67 -19.74
CA ASP A 181 -29.80 15.53 -18.71
C ASP A 181 -30.09 14.05 -18.53
N ALA A 182 -29.98 13.57 -17.29
CA ALA A 182 -30.51 12.27 -16.93
C ALA A 182 -32.02 12.27 -17.25
N PRO A 183 -32.58 11.17 -17.77
CA PRO A 183 -33.98 11.14 -18.19
C PRO A 183 -34.85 11.62 -17.03
N ALA A 184 -35.57 12.74 -17.25
CA ALA A 184 -36.60 13.22 -16.36
C ALA A 184 -37.58 12.06 -16.14
N ARG A 185 -37.66 11.57 -14.92
CA ARG A 185 -38.71 10.63 -14.55
C ARG A 185 -39.99 11.45 -14.47
N ASP A 186 -40.90 11.19 -15.39
CA ASP A 186 -42.29 11.58 -15.24
C ASP A 186 -42.76 11.06 -13.88
N HIS A 187 -42.93 11.99 -12.95
CA HIS A 187 -43.77 11.80 -11.81
C HIS A 187 -45.18 12.16 -12.31
N THR A 188 -46.07 11.17 -12.29
CA THR A 188 -47.54 11.24 -12.50
C THR A 188 -48.14 12.62 -12.68
#